data_AF-A0ABD1VQN6-F1
#
_entry.id   AF-A0ABD1VQN6-F1
#
_cell.length_a   1.000
_cell.length_b   1.000
_cell.length_c   1.000
_cell.angle_alpha   90.00
_cell.angle_beta   90.00
_cell.angle_gamma   90.00
#
_symmetry.space_group_name_H-M   'P 1'
#
loop_
_entity.id
_entity.type
_entity.pdbx_description
1 polymer ?
#
loop_
_entity_poly.entity_id
_entity_poly.type
_entity_poly.pdbx_seq_one_letter_code
_entity_poly.pdbx_strand_id
1 'polypeptide(L)'
;MESPLYVPLLLDLQTLEPIFAFDPKSIQRMELRVMATLKWRLHSITPFDYLHYFISKISLSGFEFDPYTHILSTSSDLIVNTTHDFLEFSSSVIAVAAVNTAAGESVNSAIDTIPLPLKTETMQRQFYRQEIGSCCRLRL
;
A
#
# COMPACT_ATOMS: atom_id res chain seq x y z
N MET A 1 12.23 -4.46 16.97
CA MET A 1 13.34 -3.51 17.14
C MET A 1 13.17 -2.52 16.02
N GLU A 2 12.40 -1.46 16.26
CA GLU A 2 12.09 -0.44 15.26
C GLU A 2 13.42 0.20 14.82
N SER A 3 13.76 0.08 13.54
CA SER A 3 14.94 0.76 12.99
C SER A 3 14.78 2.27 13.25
N PRO A 4 15.80 2.97 13.78
CA PRO A 4 15.71 4.41 13.96
C PRO A 4 15.41 5.04 12.59
N LEU A 5 14.35 5.84 12.52
CA LEU A 5 13.95 6.56 11.32
C LEU A 5 15.10 7.50 10.91
N TYR A 6 15.97 7.03 10.01
CA TYR A 6 17.02 7.84 9.41
C TYR A 6 16.36 8.80 8.43
N VAL A 7 16.37 10.09 8.77
CA VAL A 7 15.94 11.14 7.85
C VAL A 7 17.16 11.52 7.00
N PRO A 8 17.16 11.23 5.69
CA PRO A 8 18.28 11.56 4.81
C PRO A 8 18.48 13.08 4.73
N LEU A 9 19.73 13.52 4.52
CA LEU A 9 20.03 14.93 4.32
C LEU A 9 19.52 15.41 2.95
N LEU A 10 19.33 16.72 2.78
CA LEU A 10 18.82 17.29 1.51
C LEU A 10 19.69 16.94 0.30
N LEU A 11 21.01 16.78 0.50
CA LEU A 11 21.94 16.36 -0.54
C LEU A 11 21.86 14.85 -0.82
N ASP A 12 21.51 14.05 0.19
CA ASP A 12 21.30 12.60 0.03
C ASP A 12 20.06 12.32 -0.84
N LEU A 13 19.09 13.25 -0.90
CA LEU A 13 17.95 13.15 -1.81
C LEU A 13 18.36 13.20 -3.29
N GLN A 14 19.59 13.65 -3.60
CA GLN A 14 20.10 13.77 -4.96
C GLN A 14 21.00 12.60 -5.37
N THR A 15 21.10 11.52 -4.59
CA THR A 15 22.05 10.42 -4.88
C THR A 15 21.58 9.44 -5.96
N LEU A 16 20.34 9.58 -6.45
CA LEU A 16 19.74 8.69 -7.45
C LEU A 16 19.88 9.28 -8.86
N GLU A 17 21.14 9.43 -9.33
CA GLU A 17 21.51 9.94 -10.67
C GLU A 17 20.66 11.14 -11.14
N PRO A 18 20.78 12.29 -10.47
CA PRO A 18 19.87 13.40 -10.71
C PRO A 18 20.16 14.03 -12.07
N ILE A 19 19.14 14.06 -12.93
CA ILE A 19 19.17 14.83 -14.20
C ILE A 19 19.38 16.32 -13.90
N PHE A 20 19.00 16.78 -12.70
CA PHE A 20 19.13 18.16 -12.23
C PHE A 20 19.70 18.23 -10.80
N ALA A 21 20.85 18.87 -10.63
CA ALA A 21 21.40 19.18 -9.32
C ALA A 21 20.80 20.50 -8.79
N PHE A 22 20.40 20.52 -7.51
CA PHE A 22 19.73 21.66 -6.89
C PHE A 22 20.51 22.09 -5.65
N ASP A 23 20.72 23.40 -5.49
CA ASP A 23 21.30 23.94 -4.25
C ASP A 23 20.40 23.57 -3.04
N PRO A 24 20.97 23.19 -1.89
CA PRO A 24 20.20 22.83 -0.70
C PRO A 24 19.16 23.88 -0.28
N LYS A 25 19.45 25.19 -0.47
CA LYS A 25 18.49 26.25 -0.14
C LYS A 25 17.28 26.21 -1.07
N SER A 26 17.47 25.81 -2.32
CA SER A 26 16.37 25.64 -3.28
C SER A 26 15.48 24.46 -2.89
N ILE A 27 16.08 23.34 -2.46
CA ILE A 27 15.35 22.18 -1.96
C ILE A 27 14.51 22.57 -0.73
N GLN A 28 15.10 23.24 0.25
CA GLN A 28 14.41 23.70 1.45
C GLN A 28 13.24 24.67 1.14
N ARG A 29 13.43 25.62 0.22
CA ARG A 29 12.34 26.52 -0.21
C ARG A 29 11.20 25.74 -0.86
N MET A 30 11.51 24.74 -1.67
CA MET A 30 10.49 23.91 -2.31
C MET A 30 9.75 23.05 -1.29
N GLU A 31 10.45 22.47 -0.32
CA GLU A 31 9.86 21.70 0.78
C GLU A 31 8.82 22.53 1.55
N LEU A 32 9.20 23.73 2.00
CA LEU A 32 8.28 24.68 2.66
C LEU A 32 7.09 25.06 1.78
N ARG A 33 7.31 25.23 0.47
CA ARG A 33 6.25 25.55 -0.48
C ARG A 33 5.27 24.40 -0.66
N VAL A 34 5.75 23.16 -0.74
CA VAL A 34 4.91 21.96 -0.82
C VAL A 34 4.11 21.81 0.47
N MET A 35 4.76 21.92 1.64
CA MET A 35 4.08 21.87 2.94
C MET A 35 2.98 22.92 3.06
N ALA A 36 3.27 24.17 2.69
CA ALA A 36 2.28 25.25 2.72
C ALA A 36 1.11 24.99 1.75
N THR A 37 1.39 24.51 0.54
CA THR A 37 0.36 24.19 -0.48
C THR A 37 -0.56 23.06 0.00
N LEU A 38 0.02 22.04 0.63
CA LEU A 38 -0.72 20.94 1.26
C LEU A 38 -1.38 21.31 2.59
N LYS A 39 -1.27 22.58 3.03
CA LYS A 39 -1.76 23.05 4.34
C LYS A 39 -1.23 22.20 5.50
N TRP A 40 0.04 21.79 5.41
CA TRP A 40 0.72 20.92 6.37
C TRP A 40 0.10 19.52 6.54
N ARG A 41 -0.77 19.10 5.61
CA ARG A 41 -1.38 17.76 5.60
C ARG A 41 -0.46 16.76 4.89
N LEU A 42 0.66 16.43 5.52
CA LEU A 42 1.65 15.47 4.99
C LEU A 42 1.26 14.01 5.21
N HIS A 43 0.27 13.75 6.06
CA HIS A 43 -0.24 12.41 6.33
C HIS A 43 -1.34 12.05 5.33
N SER A 44 -0.94 11.63 4.12
CA SER A 44 -1.86 11.00 3.17
C SER A 44 -2.15 9.57 3.60
N ILE A 45 -3.39 9.14 3.39
CA ILE A 45 -3.77 7.75 3.57
C ILE A 45 -3.20 6.96 2.39
N THR A 46 -2.26 6.07 2.68
CA THR A 46 -1.62 5.19 1.71
C THR A 46 -2.24 3.80 1.75
N PRO A 47 -2.12 2.98 0.69
CA PRO A 47 -2.56 1.59 0.75
C PRO A 47 -1.91 0.79 1.89
N PHE A 48 -0.68 1.16 2.28
CA PHE A 48 0.06 0.54 3.38
C PHE A 48 -0.67 0.63 4.73
N ASP A 49 -1.44 1.70 4.96
CA ASP A 49 -2.19 1.90 6.21
C ASP A 49 -3.25 0.80 6.43
N TYR A 50 -3.71 0.14 5.35
CA TYR A 50 -4.73 -0.89 5.41
C TYR A 50 -4.16 -2.32 5.36
N LEU A 51 -2.87 -2.51 5.06
CA LEU A 51 -2.28 -3.85 4.91
C LEU A 51 -2.42 -4.67 6.19
N HIS A 52 -2.07 -4.11 7.34
CA HIS A 52 -2.19 -4.78 8.64
C HIS A 52 -3.63 -5.27 8.91
N TYR A 53 -4.62 -4.45 8.57
CA TYR A 53 -6.04 -4.81 8.74
C TYR A 53 -6.44 -5.97 7.82
N PHE A 54 -6.13 -5.90 6.53
CA PHE A 54 -6.54 -6.93 5.58
C PHE A 54 -5.79 -8.26 5.78
N ILE A 55 -4.50 -8.20 6.09
CA ILE A 55 -3.72 -9.42 6.34
C ILE A 55 -4.22 -10.13 7.61
N SER A 56 -4.47 -9.38 8.70
CA SER A 56 -5.02 -9.97 9.93
C SER A 56 -6.41 -10.59 9.72
N LYS A 57 -7.26 -9.98 8.90
CA LYS A 57 -8.56 -10.53 8.50
C LYS A 57 -8.46 -11.88 7.77
N ILE A 58 -7.45 -12.06 6.92
CA ILE A 58 -7.24 -13.31 6.17
C ILE A 58 -6.64 -14.40 7.08
N SER A 59 -5.72 -14.05 7.98
CA SER A 59 -5.15 -15.02 8.93
C SER A 59 -6.21 -15.62 9.86
N LEU A 60 -7.25 -14.86 10.21
CA LEU A 60 -8.39 -15.36 11.00
C LEU A 60 -9.24 -16.41 10.27
N SER A 61 -9.13 -16.54 8.94
CA SER A 61 -9.91 -17.50 8.15
C SER A 61 -9.27 -18.89 8.00
N GLY A 62 -8.20 -19.19 8.76
CA GLY A 62 -7.67 -20.56 8.89
C GLY A 62 -6.40 -20.89 8.11
N PHE A 63 -5.64 -19.89 7.65
CA PHE A 63 -4.30 -20.13 7.09
C PHE A 63 -3.26 -20.21 8.22
N GLU A 64 -2.74 -21.41 8.48
CA GLU A 64 -1.70 -21.65 9.49
C GLU A 64 -0.39 -20.91 9.15
N PHE A 65 0.24 -20.46 10.24
CA PHE A 65 1.43 -19.63 10.44
C PHE A 65 2.56 -19.64 9.38
N ASP A 66 3.23 -18.48 9.30
CA ASP A 66 4.25 -18.01 8.33
C ASP A 66 3.82 -17.28 7.02
N PRO A 67 2.53 -16.96 6.74
CA PRO A 67 2.17 -16.18 5.56
C PRO A 67 2.17 -14.65 5.79
N TYR A 68 2.22 -14.15 7.03
CA TYR A 68 2.06 -12.70 7.28
C TYR A 68 3.17 -11.86 6.65
N THR A 69 4.43 -12.23 6.90
CA THR A 69 5.62 -11.54 6.40
C THR A 69 5.71 -11.63 4.88
N HIS A 70 5.43 -12.81 4.33
CA HIS A 70 5.38 -13.06 2.89
C HIS A 70 4.27 -12.26 2.21
N ILE A 71 3.04 -12.31 2.72
CA ILE A 71 1.92 -11.53 2.17
C ILE A 71 2.22 -10.04 2.28
N LEU A 72 2.80 -9.58 3.40
CA LEU A 72 3.17 -8.18 3.57
C LEU A 72 4.23 -7.74 2.55
N SER A 73 5.29 -8.53 2.34
CA SER A 73 6.34 -8.20 1.35
C SER A 73 5.78 -8.21 -0.07
N THR A 74 5.09 -9.28 -0.47
CA THR A 74 4.52 -9.39 -1.81
C THR A 74 3.48 -8.30 -2.07
N SER A 75 2.62 -8.00 -1.11
CA SER A 75 1.65 -6.90 -1.24
C SER A 75 2.34 -5.55 -1.36
N SER A 76 3.44 -5.34 -0.62
CA SER A 76 4.21 -4.10 -0.68
C SER A 76 4.86 -3.92 -2.06
N ASP A 77 5.46 -4.99 -2.59
CA ASP A 77 6.08 -4.98 -3.93
C ASP A 77 5.04 -4.71 -5.01
N LEU A 78 3.86 -5.35 -4.92
CA LEU A 78 2.74 -5.09 -5.82
C LEU A 78 2.29 -3.64 -5.75
N ILE A 79 2.15 -3.08 -4.54
CA ILE A 79 1.75 -1.69 -4.36
C ILE A 79 2.79 -0.76 -5.00
N VAL A 80 4.08 -0.93 -4.70
CA VAL A 80 5.15 -0.08 -5.27
C VAL A 80 5.16 -0.15 -6.80
N ASN A 81 5.04 -1.35 -7.37
CA ASN A 81 5.08 -1.56 -8.83
C ASN A 81 3.84 -1.03 -9.57
N THR A 82 2.72 -0.84 -8.88
CA THR A 82 1.47 -0.35 -9.49
C THR A 82 1.18 1.13 -9.15
N THR A 83 2.15 1.83 -8.53
CA THR A 83 2.02 3.23 -8.08
C THR A 83 1.63 4.25 -9.15
N HIS A 84 1.94 3.99 -10.42
CA HIS A 84 1.61 4.90 -11.51
C HIS A 84 0.10 4.94 -11.85
N ASP A 85 -0.65 3.88 -11.53
CA ASP A 85 -2.04 3.70 -11.97
C ASP A 85 -3.08 3.91 -10.84
N PHE A 86 -2.64 4.30 -9.65
CA PHE A 86 -3.50 4.38 -8.46
C PHE A 86 -4.40 5.59 -8.35
N LEU A 87 -4.28 6.58 -9.22
CA LEU A 87 -5.09 7.80 -9.11
C LEU A 87 -6.59 7.54 -9.34
N GLU A 88 -6.96 6.41 -9.93
CA GLU A 88 -8.35 6.04 -10.21
C GLU A 88 -9.01 5.25 -9.06
N PHE A 89 -8.24 4.71 -8.11
CA PHE A 89 -8.74 3.81 -7.07
C PHE A 89 -8.47 4.32 -5.65
N SER A 90 -9.33 3.96 -4.69
CA SER A 90 -9.11 4.27 -3.28
C SER A 90 -7.96 3.45 -2.69
N SER A 91 -7.17 4.05 -1.79
CA SER A 91 -6.10 3.36 -1.05
C SER A 91 -6.56 2.05 -0.38
N SER A 92 -7.81 2.00 0.10
CA SER A 92 -8.40 0.79 0.69
C SER A 92 -8.62 -0.34 -0.33
N VAL A 93 -9.08 0.00 -1.54
CA VAL A 93 -9.32 -0.94 -2.64
C VAL A 93 -8.00 -1.51 -3.16
N ILE A 94 -6.99 -0.65 -3.29
CA ILE A 94 -5.65 -1.05 -3.71
C ILE A 94 -5.06 -2.04 -2.70
N ALA A 95 -5.16 -1.74 -1.41
CA ALA A 95 -4.61 -2.58 -0.36
C ALA A 95 -5.26 -3.97 -0.31
N VAL A 96 -6.60 -4.04 -0.36
CA VAL A 96 -7.29 -5.35 -0.35
C VAL A 96 -6.99 -6.16 -1.61
N ALA A 97 -6.88 -5.50 -2.78
CA ALA A 97 -6.53 -6.17 -4.02
C ALA A 97 -5.10 -6.74 -3.95
N ALA A 98 -4.12 -5.96 -3.50
CA ALA A 98 -2.74 -6.40 -3.35
C ALA A 98 -2.63 -7.60 -2.40
N VAL A 99 -3.29 -7.52 -1.24
CA VAL A 99 -3.30 -8.59 -0.23
C VAL A 99 -3.97 -9.85 -0.75
N ASN A 100 -5.10 -9.73 -1.46
CA ASN A 100 -5.79 -10.88 -2.03
C ASN A 100 -4.97 -11.55 -3.15
N THR A 101 -4.27 -10.76 -3.97
CA THR A 101 -3.36 -11.29 -4.98
C THR A 101 -2.18 -12.03 -4.33
N ALA A 102 -1.53 -11.43 -3.33
CA ALA A 102 -0.42 -12.05 -2.60
C ALA A 102 -0.84 -13.34 -1.86
N ALA A 103 -2.04 -13.35 -1.27
CA ALA A 103 -2.60 -14.55 -0.66
C ALA A 103 -2.93 -15.62 -1.72
N GLY A 104 -3.45 -15.22 -2.89
CA GLY A 104 -3.67 -16.12 -4.02
C GLY A 104 -2.38 -16.75 -4.55
N GLU A 105 -1.28 -15.99 -4.61
CA GLU A 105 0.04 -16.49 -5.02
C GLU A 105 0.58 -17.57 -4.06
N SER A 106 0.33 -17.46 -2.75
CA SER A 106 0.69 -18.52 -1.79
C SER A 106 -0.07 -19.83 -2.02
N VAL A 107 -1.28 -19.76 -2.59
CA VAL A 107 -2.12 -20.93 -2.90
C VAL A 107 -1.81 -21.47 -4.31
N ASN A 108 -1.45 -20.59 -5.25
CA ASN A 108 -1.15 -20.96 -6.63
C ASN A 108 0.25 -21.55 -6.81
N SER A 109 1.20 -21.28 -5.89
CA SER A 109 2.51 -21.95 -5.86
C SER A 109 2.41 -23.47 -5.59
N ALA A 110 1.26 -23.94 -5.08
CA ALA A 110 0.96 -25.36 -4.88
C ALA A 110 0.07 -25.98 -5.97
N ILE A 111 -0.40 -25.21 -6.95
CA ILE A 111 -1.30 -25.70 -8.01
C ILE A 111 -0.89 -25.06 -9.34
N ASP A 112 0.20 -25.59 -9.92
CA ASP A 112 0.27 -25.65 -11.38
C ASP A 112 -0.86 -26.59 -11.83
N THR A 113 -1.59 -26.24 -12.90
CA THR A 113 -2.71 -26.97 -13.54
C THR A 113 -4.13 -26.43 -13.28
N ILE A 114 -4.61 -25.59 -14.23
CA ILE A 114 -5.99 -25.46 -14.79
C ILE A 114 -6.65 -24.06 -14.66
N PRO A 115 -7.31 -23.55 -15.72
CA PRO A 115 -7.79 -22.16 -15.83
C PRO A 115 -9.10 -21.92 -15.05
N LEU A 116 -9.21 -20.69 -14.52
CA LEU A 116 -10.41 -20.03 -13.97
C LEU A 116 -11.70 -20.36 -14.74
N PRO A 117 -12.86 -20.43 -14.06
CA PRO A 117 -13.62 -19.18 -13.89
C PRO A 117 -14.45 -19.04 -12.58
N LEU A 118 -14.46 -17.81 -12.07
CA LEU A 118 -15.67 -17.14 -11.57
C LEU A 118 -16.42 -17.78 -10.38
N LYS A 119 -15.92 -17.54 -9.16
CA LYS A 119 -16.75 -17.60 -7.94
C LYS A 119 -16.42 -16.55 -6.87
N THR A 120 -15.64 -15.52 -7.21
CA THR A 120 -15.22 -14.45 -6.29
C THR A 120 -16.16 -13.25 -6.27
N GLU A 121 -17.03 -13.08 -7.28
CA GLU A 121 -17.84 -11.86 -7.44
C GLU A 121 -18.94 -11.67 -6.39
N THR A 122 -19.50 -12.75 -5.83
CA THR A 122 -20.63 -12.64 -4.89
C THR A 122 -20.18 -12.31 -3.46
N MET A 123 -19.05 -12.87 -3.01
CA MET A 123 -18.44 -12.50 -1.72
C MET A 123 -17.80 -11.11 -1.79
N GLN A 124 -17.17 -10.75 -2.91
CA GLN A 124 -16.62 -9.41 -3.12
C GLN A 124 -17.71 -8.34 -3.05
N ARG A 125 -18.88 -8.54 -3.66
CA ARG A 125 -19.99 -7.57 -3.61
C ARG A 125 -20.61 -7.39 -2.21
N GLN A 126 -20.66 -8.42 -1.38
CA GLN A 126 -21.18 -8.30 0.00
C GLN A 126 -20.15 -7.63 0.92
N PHE A 127 -18.86 -7.95 0.77
CA PHE A 127 -17.78 -7.32 1.52
C PHE A 127 -17.62 -5.83 1.16
N TYR A 128 -17.69 -5.48 -0.13
CA TYR A 128 -17.62 -4.09 -0.63
C TYR A 128 -18.74 -3.20 -0.09
N ARG A 129 -19.95 -3.74 0.14
CA ARG A 129 -21.11 -2.92 0.57
C ARG A 129 -21.11 -2.62 2.08
N GLN A 130 -20.49 -3.47 2.90
CA GLN A 130 -20.57 -3.36 4.37
C GLN A 130 -19.40 -2.56 4.99
N GLU A 131 -18.19 -2.63 4.44
CA GLU A 131 -17.01 -1.99 5.05
C GLU A 131 -16.71 -0.57 4.53
N ILE A 132 -17.04 -0.25 3.27
CA ILE A 132 -16.74 1.08 2.68
C ILE A 132 -17.52 2.21 3.40
N GLY A 133 -18.69 1.92 3.98
CA GLY A 133 -19.50 2.89 4.72
C GLY A 133 -18.98 3.26 6.12
N SER A 134 -17.95 2.57 6.62
CA SER A 134 -17.40 2.75 7.97
C SER A 134 -16.06 3.50 7.97
N CYS A 135 -15.17 3.26 7.00
CA CYS A 135 -13.85 3.89 6.96
C CYS A 135 -13.88 5.41 6.70
N CYS A 136 -14.85 5.91 5.92
CA CYS A 136 -14.94 7.35 5.66
C CYS A 136 -15.48 8.18 6.84
N ARG A 137 -15.88 7.55 7.96
CA ARG A 137 -16.54 8.23 9.09
C ARG A 137 -15.66 8.49 10.31
N LEU A 138 -14.39 8.06 10.31
CA LEU A 138 -13.50 8.24 11.46
C LEU A 138 -12.23 9.02 11.09
N ARG A 139 -12.39 10.36 10.97
CA ARG A 139 -11.42 11.45 11.24
C ARG A 139 -11.78 12.65 10.35
N LEU A 140 -12.83 13.37 10.74
CA LEU A 140 -12.93 14.82 10.52
C LEU A 140 -12.44 15.53 11.77
#